data_AF-A0A7X9LBN1-F1
#
_entry.id   AF-A0A7X9LBN1-F1
#
_cell.length_a   1.000
_cell.length_b   1.000
_cell.length_c   1.000
_cell.angle_alpha   90.00
_cell.angle_beta   90.00
_cell.angle_gamma   90.00
#
_symmetry.space_group_name_H-M   'P 1'
#
loop_
_entity.id
_entity.type
_entity.pdbx_description
1 polymer ?
#
loop_
_entity_poly.entity_id
_entity_poly.type
_entity_poly.pdbx_seq_one_letter_code
_entity_poly.pdbx_strand_id
1 'polypeptide(L)'
;MINLNFVSHFLSHNPMLTLFFVAHFLADFQWQSQKMADLKSRDWRYLSKHLCIVALPLILISLCMPQAFGLALLVFASHVVIDSAKFLLYPFYHKQQLDKSIFLLDQTLHLLMITTLYLFSEQITVGWISDIQYILKLILFMVLITKPVNIIFKLFFSKYQVKNINDDETVTGAGATIGLLERLIMGIFLLFGQFASIGLVFTAKSIARYDKISKNQAFAEYYLIGSLFSIISVLAVYALCLI
;
A
#
# COMPACT_ATOMS: atom_id res chain seq x y z
N MET A 1 -23.95 4.54 16.25
CA MET A 1 -22.59 4.06 15.89
C MET A 1 -22.41 4.33 14.42
N ILE A 2 -21.41 5.11 14.03
CA ILE A 2 -21.18 5.49 12.63
C ILE A 2 -20.84 4.23 11.84
N ASN A 3 -21.44 4.07 10.66
CA ASN A 3 -21.29 2.95 9.71
C ASN A 3 -19.87 2.84 9.11
N LEU A 4 -18.82 2.89 9.95
CA LEU A 4 -17.44 2.58 9.57
C LEU A 4 -17.31 1.13 9.03
N ASN A 5 -18.30 0.29 9.34
CA ASN A 5 -18.38 -1.12 8.98
C ASN A 5 -18.65 -1.38 7.48
N PHE A 6 -19.05 -0.39 6.67
CA PHE A 6 -19.50 -0.67 5.30
C PHE A 6 -18.43 -1.34 4.43
N VAL A 7 -17.18 -0.83 4.45
CA VAL A 7 -16.10 -1.36 3.60
C VAL A 7 -15.64 -2.74 4.08
N SER A 8 -15.35 -2.87 5.38
CA SER A 8 -14.95 -4.15 5.98
C SER A 8 -16.01 -5.23 5.77
N HIS A 9 -17.30 -4.90 5.95
CA HIS A 9 -18.42 -5.79 5.67
C HIS A 9 -18.52 -6.15 4.18
N PHE A 10 -18.35 -5.18 3.29
CA PHE A 10 -18.35 -5.41 1.85
C PHE A 10 -17.21 -6.35 1.42
N LEU A 11 -16.00 -6.18 1.97
CA LEU A 11 -14.87 -7.07 1.72
C LEU A 11 -15.11 -8.49 2.23
N SER A 12 -15.74 -8.64 3.39
CA SER A 12 -16.14 -9.96 3.92
C SER A 12 -17.08 -10.69 2.95
N HIS A 13 -18.12 -10.01 2.45
CA HIS A 13 -19.06 -10.61 1.51
C HIS A 13 -18.49 -10.83 0.11
N ASN A 14 -17.34 -10.23 -0.21
CA ASN A 14 -16.69 -10.31 -1.51
C ASN A 14 -15.20 -10.74 -1.36
N PRO A 15 -14.93 -11.97 -0.90
CA PRO A 15 -13.57 -12.43 -0.62
C PRO A 15 -12.73 -12.56 -1.90
N MET A 16 -13.36 -12.84 -3.06
CA MET A 16 -12.73 -12.75 -4.38
C MET A 16 -12.11 -11.38 -4.63
N LEU A 17 -12.90 -10.32 -4.42
CA LEU A 17 -12.46 -8.95 -4.62
C LEU A 17 -11.27 -8.61 -3.70
N THR A 18 -11.35 -9.04 -2.44
CA THR A 18 -10.24 -8.89 -1.48
C THR A 18 -8.97 -9.58 -1.98
N LEU A 19 -9.08 -10.78 -2.56
CA LEU A 19 -7.95 -11.49 -3.15
C LEU A 19 -7.34 -10.75 -4.34
N PHE A 20 -8.15 -10.17 -5.23
CA PHE A 20 -7.66 -9.33 -6.34
C PHE A 20 -6.97 -8.05 -5.84
N PHE A 21 -7.46 -7.42 -4.78
CA PHE A 21 -6.76 -6.30 -4.14
C PHE A 21 -5.42 -6.73 -3.55
N VAL A 22 -5.37 -7.87 -2.86
CA VAL A 22 -4.10 -8.41 -2.34
C VAL A 22 -3.12 -8.66 -3.50
N ALA A 23 -3.56 -9.28 -4.58
CA ALA A 23 -2.75 -9.51 -5.78
C ALA A 23 -2.22 -8.19 -6.37
N HIS A 24 -3.08 -7.19 -6.52
CA HIS A 24 -2.70 -5.85 -6.99
C HIS A 24 -1.62 -5.24 -6.10
N PHE A 25 -1.89 -5.08 -4.81
CA PHE A 25 -0.95 -4.42 -3.91
C PHE A 25 0.38 -5.18 -3.83
N LEU A 26 0.37 -6.51 -3.79
CA LEU A 26 1.58 -7.30 -3.81
C LEU A 26 2.42 -7.04 -5.07
N ALA A 27 1.80 -7.06 -6.25
CA ALA A 27 2.50 -6.80 -7.51
C ALA A 27 3.02 -5.35 -7.59
N ASP A 28 2.13 -4.38 -7.35
CA ASP A 28 2.41 -2.95 -7.52
C ASP A 28 3.21 -2.34 -6.38
N PHE A 29 3.48 -3.04 -5.27
CA PHE A 29 4.28 -2.48 -4.18
C PHE A 29 5.34 -3.45 -3.70
N GLN A 30 4.97 -4.65 -3.26
CA GLN A 30 5.89 -5.59 -2.60
C GLN A 30 6.87 -6.18 -3.59
N TRP A 31 6.41 -6.65 -4.75
CA TRP A 31 7.20 -7.40 -5.72
C TRP A 31 7.91 -6.50 -6.74
N GLN A 32 7.39 -5.31 -7.04
CA GLN A 32 8.17 -4.35 -7.82
C GLN A 32 9.34 -3.77 -6.99
N SER A 33 10.48 -3.62 -7.65
CA SER A 33 11.67 -2.95 -7.08
C SER A 33 11.56 -1.43 -7.24
N GLN A 34 12.27 -0.66 -6.40
CA GLN A 34 12.30 0.81 -6.51
C GLN A 34 12.78 1.24 -7.90
N LYS A 35 13.84 0.62 -8.42
CA LYS A 35 14.36 0.89 -9.76
C LYS A 35 13.32 0.66 -10.86
N MET A 36 12.49 -0.38 -10.73
CA MET A 36 11.42 -0.66 -11.69
C MET A 36 10.32 0.41 -11.61
N ALA A 37 9.88 0.76 -10.40
CA ALA A 37 8.88 1.81 -10.20
C ALA A 37 9.31 3.16 -10.79
N ASP A 38 10.59 3.52 -10.65
CA ASP A 38 11.13 4.79 -11.15
C ASP A 38 11.25 4.83 -12.68
N LEU A 39 11.47 3.68 -13.33
CA LEU A 39 11.77 3.59 -14.77
C LEU A 39 10.58 3.12 -15.62
N LYS A 40 9.55 2.47 -15.03
CA LYS A 40 8.44 1.88 -15.80
C LYS A 40 7.63 2.89 -16.62
N SER A 41 7.62 4.16 -16.23
CA SER A 41 6.94 5.22 -16.99
C SER A 41 7.77 5.77 -18.16
N ARG A 42 9.05 5.38 -18.31
CA ARG A 42 9.98 5.98 -19.29
C ARG A 42 10.65 4.95 -20.20
N ASP A 43 10.80 3.71 -19.73
CA ASP A 43 11.44 2.62 -20.47
C ASP A 43 10.51 1.41 -20.54
N TRP A 44 10.17 1.04 -21.79
CA TRP A 44 9.28 -0.08 -22.09
C TRP A 44 9.78 -1.41 -21.49
N ARG A 45 11.10 -1.60 -21.34
CA ARG A 45 11.67 -2.82 -20.76
C ARG A 45 11.28 -2.98 -19.30
N TYR A 46 11.20 -1.88 -18.55
CA TYR A 46 10.77 -1.90 -17.16
C TYR A 46 9.25 -2.01 -17.04
N LEU A 47 8.50 -1.40 -17.97
CA LEU A 47 7.06 -1.61 -18.08
C LEU A 47 6.73 -3.08 -18.33
N SER A 48 7.36 -3.73 -19.32
CA SER A 48 7.11 -5.15 -19.61
C SER A 48 7.47 -6.06 -18.43
N LYS A 49 8.58 -5.80 -17.74
CA LYS A 49 8.94 -6.55 -16.52
C LYS A 49 7.90 -6.38 -15.42
N HIS A 50 7.38 -5.17 -15.23
CA HIS A 50 6.30 -4.89 -14.29
C HIS A 50 5.03 -5.67 -14.63
N LEU A 51 4.62 -5.66 -15.91
CA LEU A 51 3.46 -6.42 -16.37
C LEU A 51 3.63 -7.93 -16.15
N CYS A 52 4.83 -8.48 -16.30
CA CYS A 52 5.10 -9.88 -15.92
C CYS A 52 4.90 -10.15 -14.42
N ILE A 53 5.29 -9.21 -13.55
CA ILE A 53 5.07 -9.31 -12.10
C ILE A 53 3.57 -9.26 -11.78
N VAL A 54 2.81 -8.40 -12.46
CA VAL A 54 1.35 -8.30 -12.30
C VAL A 54 0.61 -9.53 -12.84
N ALA A 55 1.12 -10.16 -13.90
CA ALA A 55 0.55 -11.38 -14.44
C ALA A 55 0.68 -12.58 -13.48
N LEU A 56 1.79 -12.68 -12.74
CA LEU A 56 2.08 -13.82 -11.87
C LEU A 56 0.97 -14.15 -10.84
N PRO A 57 0.50 -13.21 -9.99
CA PRO A 57 -0.55 -13.51 -9.03
C PRO A 57 -1.90 -13.79 -9.70
N LEU A 58 -2.18 -13.16 -10.85
CA LEU A 58 -3.41 -13.39 -11.61
C LEU A 58 -3.43 -14.77 -12.28
N ILE A 59 -2.29 -15.25 -12.75
CA ILE A 59 -2.11 -16.63 -13.23
C ILE A 59 -2.33 -17.61 -12.08
N LEU A 60 -1.75 -17.37 -10.90
CA LEU A 60 -1.96 -18.23 -9.74
C LEU A 60 -3.44 -18.30 -9.32
N ILE A 61 -4.14 -17.15 -9.31
CA ILE A 61 -5.59 -17.11 -9.08
C ILE A 61 -6.32 -17.96 -10.12
N SER A 62 -5.97 -17.80 -11.41
CA SER A 62 -6.60 -18.55 -12.50
C SER A 62 -6.35 -20.06 -12.43
N LEU A 63 -5.17 -20.48 -11.95
CA LEU A 63 -4.84 -21.90 -11.78
C LEU A 63 -5.58 -22.54 -10.61
N CYS A 64 -5.62 -21.85 -9.46
CA CYS A 64 -6.35 -22.33 -8.27
C CYS A 64 -7.86 -22.24 -8.46
N MET A 65 -8.33 -21.32 -9.31
CA MET A 65 -9.74 -20.94 -9.46
C MET A 65 -10.05 -20.70 -10.95
N PRO A 66 -10.17 -21.76 -11.77
CA PRO A 66 -10.37 -21.61 -13.21
C PRO A 66 -11.59 -20.78 -13.61
N GLN A 67 -12.62 -20.75 -12.77
CA GLN A 67 -13.81 -19.92 -12.95
C GLN A 67 -13.49 -18.42 -12.94
N ALA A 68 -12.40 -18.01 -12.28
CA ALA A 68 -11.95 -16.63 -12.21
C ALA A 68 -11.05 -16.20 -13.37
N PHE A 69 -10.73 -17.11 -14.31
CA PHE A 69 -9.84 -16.82 -15.44
C PHE A 69 -10.31 -15.61 -16.26
N GLY A 70 -11.59 -15.54 -16.61
CA GLY A 70 -12.14 -14.43 -17.40
C GLY A 70 -11.98 -13.08 -16.70
N LEU A 71 -12.31 -13.02 -15.41
CA LEU A 71 -12.13 -11.81 -14.61
C LEU A 71 -10.64 -11.46 -14.45
N ALA A 72 -9.78 -12.43 -14.16
CA ALA A 72 -8.34 -12.21 -14.02
C ALA A 72 -7.71 -11.68 -15.31
N LEU A 73 -8.14 -12.18 -16.48
CA LEU A 73 -7.72 -11.68 -17.78
C LEU A 73 -8.16 -10.23 -18.01
N LEU A 74 -9.41 -9.88 -17.67
CA LEU A 74 -9.91 -8.51 -17.79
C LEU A 74 -9.19 -7.55 -16.85
N VAL A 75 -8.92 -7.97 -15.60
CA VAL A 75 -8.12 -7.20 -14.65
C VAL A 75 -6.72 -6.97 -15.19
N PHE A 76 -6.05 -8.01 -15.70
CA PHE A 76 -4.73 -7.87 -16.32
C PHE A 76 -4.76 -6.91 -17.52
N ALA A 77 -5.73 -7.07 -18.43
CA ALA A 77 -5.89 -6.20 -19.58
C ALA A 77 -6.11 -4.73 -19.18
N SER A 78 -6.94 -4.47 -18.16
CA SER A 78 -7.14 -3.13 -17.62
C SER A 78 -5.84 -2.56 -17.03
N HIS A 79 -5.04 -3.37 -16.35
CA HIS A 79 -3.75 -2.96 -15.80
C HIS A 79 -2.78 -2.55 -16.91
N VAL A 80 -2.68 -3.37 -17.96
CA VAL A 80 -1.87 -3.08 -19.15
C VAL A 80 -2.28 -1.75 -19.79
N VAL A 81 -3.59 -1.51 -19.94
CA VAL A 81 -4.11 -0.27 -20.51
C VAL A 81 -3.74 0.95 -19.66
N ILE A 82 -3.96 0.89 -18.34
CA ILE A 82 -3.66 2.01 -17.42
C ILE A 82 -2.17 2.31 -17.40
N ASP A 83 -1.32 1.31 -17.21
CA ASP A 83 0.13 1.51 -17.12
C ASP A 83 0.72 1.97 -18.48
N SER A 84 0.19 1.48 -19.60
CA SER A 84 0.60 1.94 -20.93
C SER A 84 0.15 3.38 -21.21
N ALA A 85 -1.07 3.75 -20.80
CA ALA A 85 -1.55 5.12 -20.92
C ALA A 85 -0.67 6.09 -20.11
N LYS A 86 -0.31 5.70 -18.87
CA LYS A 86 0.64 6.45 -18.04
C LYS A 86 2.02 6.57 -18.71
N PHE A 87 2.55 5.49 -19.28
CA PHE A 87 3.80 5.53 -20.05
C PHE A 87 3.74 6.52 -21.23
N LEU A 88 2.66 6.48 -22.01
CA LEU A 88 2.49 7.38 -23.17
C LEU A 88 2.36 8.85 -22.76
N LEU A 89 1.70 9.13 -21.65
CA LEU A 89 1.48 10.48 -21.13
C LEU A 89 2.68 11.04 -20.33
N TYR A 90 3.72 10.23 -20.10
CA TYR A 90 4.87 10.60 -19.26
C TYR A 90 5.52 11.95 -19.62
N PRO A 91 5.84 12.26 -20.90
CA PRO A 91 6.44 13.54 -21.26
C PRO A 91 5.58 14.76 -20.89
N PHE A 92 4.24 14.61 -20.91
CA PHE A 92 3.30 15.69 -20.64
C PHE A 92 3.18 15.99 -19.14
N TYR A 93 2.87 14.97 -18.34
CA TYR A 93 2.64 15.20 -16.91
C TYR A 93 3.96 15.46 -16.16
N HIS A 94 5.08 14.91 -16.63
CA HIS A 94 6.38 15.14 -16.01
C HIS A 94 6.83 16.59 -16.19
N LYS A 95 6.61 17.16 -17.38
CA LYS A 95 6.87 18.58 -17.65
C LYS A 95 6.08 19.51 -16.73
N GLN A 96 4.87 19.11 -16.33
CA GLN A 96 4.00 19.87 -15.43
C GLN A 96 4.22 19.54 -13.94
N GLN A 97 5.21 18.69 -13.61
CA GLN A 97 5.49 18.26 -12.23
C GLN A 97 4.30 17.58 -11.53
N LEU A 98 3.46 16.90 -12.31
CA LEU A 98 2.24 16.22 -11.83
C LEU A 98 2.48 14.76 -11.44
N ASP A 99 3.74 14.29 -11.34
CA ASP A 99 4.09 12.88 -11.08
C ASP A 99 3.42 12.31 -9.82
N LYS A 100 3.22 13.12 -8.77
CA LYS A 100 2.55 12.69 -7.54
C LYS A 100 1.05 12.46 -7.75
N SER A 101 0.37 13.38 -8.42
CA SER A 101 -1.06 13.29 -8.73
C SER A 101 -1.33 12.18 -9.75
N ILE A 102 -0.55 12.17 -10.83
CA ILE A 102 0.06 11.00 -11.49
C ILE A 102 -0.23 9.64 -10.85
N PHE A 103 0.63 9.35 -9.88
CA PHE A 103 0.66 8.14 -9.09
C PHE A 103 -0.63 7.88 -8.32
N LEU A 104 -1.23 8.91 -7.70
CA LEU A 104 -2.48 8.71 -6.95
C LEU A 104 -3.63 8.32 -7.87
N LEU A 105 -3.77 9.00 -9.02
CA LEU A 105 -4.79 8.71 -10.02
C LEU A 105 -4.63 7.28 -10.58
N ASP A 106 -3.41 6.89 -10.91
CA ASP A 106 -3.05 5.54 -11.36
C ASP A 106 -3.51 4.45 -10.39
N GLN A 107 -3.19 4.58 -9.10
CA GLN A 107 -3.62 3.62 -8.08
C GLN A 107 -5.14 3.63 -7.88
N THR A 108 -5.79 4.80 -7.94
CA THR A 108 -7.25 4.88 -7.88
C THR A 108 -7.91 4.19 -9.08
N LEU A 109 -7.39 4.38 -10.29
CA LEU A 109 -7.92 3.74 -11.50
C LEU A 109 -7.79 2.22 -11.44
N HIS A 110 -6.65 1.68 -10.98
CA HIS A 110 -6.48 0.24 -10.81
C HIS A 110 -7.50 -0.35 -9.82
N LEU A 111 -7.68 0.27 -8.64
CA LEU A 111 -8.65 -0.18 -7.65
C LEU A 111 -10.10 -0.08 -8.14
N LEU A 112 -10.44 1.00 -8.85
CA LEU A 112 -11.75 1.18 -9.45
C LEU A 112 -12.00 0.12 -10.52
N MET A 113 -11.05 -0.11 -11.43
CA MET A 113 -11.18 -1.12 -12.48
C MET A 113 -11.37 -2.52 -11.91
N ILE A 114 -10.58 -2.91 -10.90
CA ILE A 114 -10.74 -4.20 -10.21
C ILE A 114 -12.16 -4.31 -9.62
N THR A 115 -12.64 -3.27 -8.96
CA THR A 115 -13.97 -3.26 -8.32
C THR A 115 -15.08 -3.32 -9.36
N THR A 116 -15.03 -2.49 -10.39
CA THR A 116 -16.07 -2.45 -11.42
C THR A 116 -16.10 -3.76 -12.21
N LEU A 117 -14.94 -4.27 -12.65
CA LEU A 117 -14.89 -5.54 -13.40
C LEU A 117 -15.44 -6.70 -12.56
N TYR A 118 -15.14 -6.72 -11.26
CA TYR A 118 -15.72 -7.71 -10.34
C TYR A 118 -17.25 -7.57 -10.23
N LEU A 119 -17.77 -6.35 -10.02
CA LEU A 119 -19.21 -6.12 -9.87
C LEU A 119 -20.02 -6.43 -11.13
N PHE A 120 -19.43 -6.24 -12.32
CA PHE A 120 -20.06 -6.56 -13.60
C PHE A 120 -19.78 -7.98 -14.08
N SER A 121 -18.87 -8.72 -13.42
CA SER A 121 -18.69 -10.14 -13.70
C SER A 121 -19.81 -10.97 -13.05
N GLU A 122 -20.20 -12.08 -13.69
CA GLU A 122 -21.01 -13.08 -13.01
C GLU A 122 -20.30 -13.48 -11.71
N GLN A 123 -21.00 -13.39 -10.57
CA GLN A 123 -20.41 -13.60 -9.26
C GLN A 123 -19.78 -14.99 -9.18
N ILE A 124 -18.45 -15.06 -9.26
CA ILE A 124 -17.67 -16.29 -9.19
C ILE A 124 -17.72 -16.80 -7.76
N THR A 125 -18.65 -17.73 -7.49
CA THR A 125 -18.75 -18.36 -6.18
C THR A 125 -17.79 -19.55 -6.12
N VAL A 126 -16.72 -19.41 -5.35
CA VAL A 126 -15.88 -20.55 -4.97
C VAL A 126 -15.98 -20.76 -3.48
N GLY A 127 -16.64 -21.86 -3.07
CA GLY A 127 -17.09 -22.06 -1.69
C GLY A 127 -15.99 -22.00 -0.63
N TRP A 128 -14.78 -22.47 -0.92
CA TRP A 128 -13.69 -22.45 0.07
C TRP A 128 -13.11 -21.05 0.32
N ILE A 129 -13.33 -20.08 -0.58
CA ILE A 129 -12.76 -18.74 -0.38
C ILE A 129 -13.50 -17.93 0.68
N SER A 130 -14.79 -18.21 0.90
CA SER A 130 -15.55 -17.57 1.97
C SER A 130 -15.06 -18.00 3.34
N ASP A 131 -14.55 -19.23 3.48
CA ASP A 131 -14.02 -19.73 4.74
C ASP A 131 -12.73 -19.00 5.15
N ILE A 132 -11.96 -18.51 4.16
CA ILE A 132 -10.71 -17.77 4.38
C ILE A 132 -10.87 -16.25 4.27
N GLN A 133 -12.10 -15.72 4.19
CA GLN A 133 -12.36 -14.29 4.02
C GLN A 133 -11.61 -13.42 5.05
N TYR A 134 -11.59 -13.86 6.31
CA TYR A 134 -10.95 -13.11 7.40
C TYR A 134 -9.43 -13.09 7.23
N ILE A 135 -8.84 -14.21 6.80
CA ILE A 135 -7.42 -14.33 6.52
C ILE A 135 -7.04 -13.42 5.35
N LEU A 136 -7.85 -13.34 4.29
CA LEU A 136 -7.61 -12.43 3.16
C LEU A 136 -7.63 -10.96 3.60
N LYS A 137 -8.60 -10.55 4.43
CA LYS A 137 -8.62 -9.18 4.98
C LYS A 137 -7.42 -8.90 5.88
N LEU A 138 -6.96 -9.89 6.64
CA LEU A 138 -5.74 -9.78 7.45
C LEU A 138 -4.50 -9.59 6.58
N ILE A 139 -4.38 -10.37 5.49
CA ILE A 139 -3.28 -10.21 4.53
C ILE A 139 -3.35 -8.82 3.89
N LEU A 140 -4.52 -8.38 3.44
CA LEU A 140 -4.71 -7.04 2.87
C LEU A 140 -4.30 -5.94 3.86
N PHE A 141 -4.76 -6.03 5.12
CA PHE A 141 -4.37 -5.13 6.20
C PHE A 141 -2.85 -5.05 6.35
N MET A 142 -2.18 -6.20 6.47
CA MET A 142 -0.72 -6.27 6.62
C MET A 142 0.01 -5.71 5.39
N VAL A 143 -0.45 -6.03 4.18
CA VAL A 143 0.13 -5.53 2.93
C VAL A 143 0.04 -4.00 2.86
N LEU A 144 -1.11 -3.42 3.18
CA LEU A 144 -1.34 -1.98 3.11
C LEU A 144 -0.46 -1.18 4.09
N ILE A 145 -0.32 -1.63 5.34
CA ILE A 145 0.47 -0.91 6.35
C ILE A 145 1.99 -0.94 6.09
N THR A 146 2.48 -1.71 5.11
CA THR A 146 3.92 -1.78 4.78
C THR A 146 4.38 -0.71 3.78
N LYS A 147 4.63 -1.11 2.53
CA LYS A 147 5.14 -0.24 1.46
C LYS A 147 4.11 0.81 1.01
N PRO A 148 2.81 0.52 0.82
CA PRO A 148 1.84 1.53 0.40
C PRO A 148 1.81 2.76 1.31
N VAL A 149 1.68 2.55 2.63
CA VAL A 149 1.74 3.64 3.61
C VAL A 149 3.08 4.38 3.59
N ASN A 150 4.21 3.68 3.42
CA ASN A 150 5.52 4.32 3.31
C ASN A 150 5.63 5.23 2.07
N ILE A 151 5.06 4.82 0.94
CA ILE A 151 5.04 5.62 -0.30
C ILE A 151 4.14 6.83 -0.13
N ILE A 152 2.93 6.66 0.42
CA ILE A 152 2.02 7.77 0.72
C ILE A 152 2.72 8.79 1.64
N PHE A 153 3.39 8.32 2.69
CA PHE A 153 4.16 9.18 3.58
C PHE A 153 5.20 10.01 2.81
N LYS A 154 6.02 9.36 1.97
CA LYS A 154 7.02 10.06 1.15
C LYS A 154 6.41 11.07 0.18
N LEU A 155 5.26 10.76 -0.42
CA LEU A 155 4.60 11.65 -1.38
C LEU A 155 4.18 12.98 -0.74
N PHE A 156 3.56 12.92 0.44
CA PHE A 156 3.01 14.09 1.13
C PHE A 156 4.04 14.81 2.03
N PHE A 157 4.95 14.06 2.67
CA PHE A 157 5.76 14.59 3.77
C PHE A 157 7.28 14.61 3.51
N SER A 158 7.76 14.17 2.35
CA SER A 158 9.20 14.25 1.99
C SER A 158 9.79 15.67 2.07
N LYS A 159 8.97 16.71 1.87
CA LYS A 159 9.42 18.11 1.98
C LYS A 159 9.86 18.52 3.40
N TYR A 160 9.39 17.81 4.43
CA TYR A 160 9.74 18.04 5.83
C TYR A 160 10.97 17.24 6.26
N GLN A 161 11.49 16.36 5.40
CA GLN A 161 12.65 15.55 5.73
C GLN A 161 13.88 16.45 5.89
N VAL A 162 14.45 16.44 7.10
CA VAL A 162 15.70 17.13 7.37
C VAL A 162 16.83 16.42 6.63
N LYS A 163 17.44 17.11 5.66
CA LYS A 163 18.72 16.67 5.08
C LYS A 163 19.81 16.95 6.12
N ASN A 164 20.39 15.90 6.70
CA ASN A 164 21.52 16.11 7.61
C ASN A 164 22.71 16.58 6.76
N ILE A 165 23.41 17.62 7.22
CA ILE A 165 24.61 18.15 6.54
C ILE A 165 25.82 17.22 6.78
N ASN A 166 25.72 16.32 7.78
CA ASN A 166 26.70 15.27 8.08
C ASN A 166 26.03 13.91 7.84
N ASP A 167 26.10 13.41 6.60
CA ASP A 167 25.48 12.13 6.18
C ASP A 167 26.19 10.88 6.74
N ASP A 168 27.29 11.04 7.49
CA ASP A 168 28.14 9.92 7.93
C ASP A 168 27.58 9.11 9.11
N GLU A 169 26.60 9.62 9.86
CA GLU A 169 26.12 8.97 11.10
C GLU A 169 24.91 8.04 10.92
N THR A 170 24.26 8.02 9.74
CA THR A 170 23.02 7.25 9.56
C THR A 170 23.05 6.33 8.36
N VAL A 171 22.80 5.04 8.60
CA VAL A 171 22.62 4.04 7.54
C VAL A 171 21.46 4.45 6.64
N THR A 172 21.73 4.54 5.33
CA THR A 172 20.72 4.84 4.31
C THR A 172 19.53 3.89 4.44
N GLY A 173 18.33 4.45 4.60
CA GLY A 173 17.09 3.68 4.70
C GLY A 173 16.67 3.29 6.12
N ALA A 174 17.49 3.50 7.16
CA ALA A 174 17.16 3.14 8.54
C ALA A 174 15.83 3.73 9.02
N GLY A 175 15.53 5.00 8.67
CA GLY A 175 14.26 5.63 9.02
C GLY A 175 13.03 4.95 8.40
N ALA A 176 13.15 4.47 7.15
CA ALA A 176 12.06 3.73 6.50
C ALA A 176 11.85 2.35 7.14
N THR A 177 12.93 1.68 7.54
CA THR A 177 12.88 0.41 8.27
C THR A 177 12.26 0.58 9.65
N ILE A 178 12.65 1.61 10.42
CA ILE A 178 12.05 1.92 11.72
C ILE A 178 10.54 2.17 11.56
N GLY A 179 10.13 2.98 10.59
CA GLY A 179 8.73 3.25 10.33
C GLY A 179 7.93 1.98 9.96
N LEU A 180 8.55 1.05 9.20
CA LEU A 180 7.94 -0.24 8.90
C LEU A 180 7.75 -1.08 10.18
N LEU A 181 8.79 -1.23 10.99
CA LEU A 181 8.73 -2.02 12.23
C LEU A 181 7.69 -1.46 13.21
N GLU A 182 7.61 -0.14 13.34
CA GLU A 182 6.62 0.52 14.17
C GLU A 182 5.19 0.18 13.73
N ARG A 183 4.89 0.27 12.43
CA ARG A 183 3.55 -0.06 11.91
C ARG A 183 3.21 -1.54 12.09
N LEU A 184 4.18 -2.43 11.92
CA LEU A 184 3.99 -3.86 12.18
C LEU A 184 3.68 -4.14 13.66
N ILE A 185 4.45 -3.54 14.58
CA ILE A 185 4.20 -3.69 16.03
C ILE A 185 2.82 -3.12 16.41
N MET A 186 2.46 -1.95 15.88
CA MET A 186 1.13 -1.38 16.08
C MET A 186 0.03 -2.29 15.56
N GLY A 187 0.17 -2.81 14.34
CA GLY A 187 -0.79 -3.74 13.76
C GLY A 187 -0.97 -4.99 14.60
N ILE A 188 0.12 -5.58 15.10
CA ILE A 188 0.09 -6.75 16.00
C ILE A 188 -0.65 -6.42 17.30
N PHE A 189 -0.36 -5.28 17.93
CA PHE A 189 -1.06 -4.88 19.16
C PHE A 189 -2.55 -4.59 18.95
N LEU A 190 -2.94 -4.01 17.82
CA LEU A 190 -4.36 -3.84 17.48
C LEU A 190 -5.07 -5.19 17.35
N LEU A 191 -4.45 -6.16 16.68
CA LEU A 191 -5.01 -7.51 16.52
C LEU A 191 -5.19 -8.23 17.87
N PHE A 192 -4.33 -7.96 18.85
CA PHE A 192 -4.47 -8.47 20.22
C PHE A 192 -5.31 -7.58 21.16
N GLY A 193 -5.88 -6.48 20.67
CA GLY A 193 -6.64 -5.52 21.49
C GLY A 193 -5.80 -4.75 22.51
N GLN A 194 -4.47 -4.71 22.35
CA GLN A 194 -3.51 -4.11 23.28
C GLN A 194 -3.23 -2.63 22.94
N PHE A 195 -4.26 -1.79 22.98
CA PHE A 195 -4.14 -0.37 22.60
C PHE A 195 -3.14 0.41 23.48
N ALA A 196 -3.04 0.08 24.78
CA ALA A 196 -2.10 0.72 25.70
C ALA A 196 -0.63 0.48 25.29
N SER A 197 -0.31 -0.71 24.77
CA SER A 197 1.04 -1.09 24.33
C SER A 197 1.52 -0.26 23.14
N ILE A 198 0.60 0.22 22.29
CA ILE A 198 0.92 1.17 21.22
C ILE A 198 1.49 2.46 21.84
N GLY A 199 0.82 3.01 22.85
CA GLY A 199 1.31 4.20 23.57
C GLY A 199 2.71 4.01 24.17
N LEU A 200 2.99 2.84 24.76
CA LEU A 200 4.30 2.52 25.32
C LEU A 200 5.42 2.53 24.28
N VAL A 201 5.18 1.99 23.07
CA VAL A 201 6.16 1.99 21.97
C VAL A 201 6.52 3.42 21.56
N PHE A 202 5.55 4.31 21.44
CA PHE A 202 5.82 5.71 21.06
C PHE A 202 6.51 6.50 22.16
N THR A 203 6.16 6.25 23.42
CA THR A 203 6.88 6.83 24.57
C THR A 203 8.34 6.37 24.56
N ALA A 204 8.61 5.07 24.42
CA ALA A 204 9.96 4.53 24.35
C ALA A 204 10.76 5.11 23.15
N LYS A 205 10.13 5.19 21.97
CA LYS A 205 10.73 5.80 20.77
C LYS A 205 11.10 7.26 20.99
N SER A 206 10.23 8.01 21.68
CA SER A 206 10.44 9.45 21.95
C SER A 206 11.54 9.68 22.97
N ILE A 207 11.64 8.82 24.01
CA ILE A 207 12.73 8.84 24.99
C ILE A 207 14.07 8.55 24.30
N ALA A 208 14.14 7.52 23.44
CA ALA A 208 15.36 7.16 22.72
C ALA A 208 15.86 8.24 21.74
N ARG A 209 15.00 9.19 21.35
CA ARG A 209 15.32 10.31 20.45
C ARG A 209 15.24 11.68 21.12
N TYR A 210 15.04 11.74 22.44
CA TYR A 210 14.75 12.97 23.16
C TYR A 210 15.80 14.05 22.94
N ASP A 211 17.08 13.72 23.04
CA ASP A 211 18.17 14.69 22.89
C ASP A 211 18.13 15.40 21.52
N LYS A 212 17.92 14.63 20.45
CA LYS A 212 17.86 15.16 19.08
C LYS A 212 16.56 15.92 18.81
N ILE A 213 15.44 15.46 19.37
CA ILE A 213 14.14 16.15 19.29
C ILE A 213 14.22 17.51 20.02
N SER A 214 14.83 17.54 21.21
CA SER A 214 14.96 18.76 22.01
C SER A 214 15.87 19.81 21.37
N LYS A 215 16.96 19.39 20.74
CA LYS A 215 17.98 20.30 20.16
C LYS A 215 17.69 20.74 18.73
N ASN A 216 16.84 20.04 17.99
CA ASN A 216 16.58 20.34 16.58
C ASN A 216 15.07 20.36 16.29
N GLN A 217 14.52 21.57 16.17
CA GLN A 217 13.09 21.78 15.90
C GLN A 217 12.62 21.13 14.60
N ALA A 218 13.38 21.26 13.51
CA ALA A 218 13.00 20.66 12.22
C ALA A 218 12.96 19.12 12.31
N PHE A 219 13.89 18.51 13.06
CA PHE A 219 13.87 17.07 13.32
C PHE A 219 12.66 16.68 14.19
N ALA A 220 12.33 17.47 15.22
CA ALA A 220 11.16 17.26 16.05
C ALA A 220 9.86 17.28 15.23
N GLU A 221 9.69 18.28 14.37
CA GLU A 221 8.52 18.41 13.49
C GLU A 221 8.39 17.21 12.54
N TYR A 222 9.49 16.82 11.86
CA TYR A 222 9.48 15.66 10.98
C TYR A 222 9.18 14.35 11.74
N TYR A 223 9.78 14.20 12.93
CA TYR A 223 9.55 13.04 13.79
C TYR A 223 8.07 12.93 14.24
N LEU A 224 7.47 14.06 14.65
CA LEU A 224 6.07 14.12 15.08
C LEU A 224 5.11 13.82 13.92
N ILE A 225 5.32 14.46 12.76
CA ILE A 225 4.52 14.21 11.54
C ILE A 225 4.59 12.73 11.16
N GLY A 226 5.79 12.15 11.14
CA GLY A 226 5.98 10.72 10.82
C GLY A 226 5.26 9.80 11.80
N SER A 227 5.40 10.07 13.09
CA SER A 227 4.81 9.25 14.16
C SER A 227 3.27 9.32 14.15
N LEU A 228 2.71 10.53 14.06
CA LEU A 228 1.25 10.72 14.02
C LEU A 228 0.64 10.13 12.75
N PHE A 229 1.25 10.36 11.59
CA PHE A 229 0.79 9.77 10.33
C PHE A 229 0.81 8.24 10.39
N SER A 230 1.87 7.66 10.95
CA SER A 230 2.00 6.21 11.14
C SER A 230 0.84 5.65 11.96
N ILE A 231 0.55 6.23 13.12
CA ILE A 231 -0.59 5.81 13.97
C ILE A 231 -1.92 5.92 13.21
N ILE A 232 -2.20 7.10 12.63
CA ILE A 232 -3.45 7.35 11.91
C ILE A 232 -3.62 6.36 10.75
N SER A 233 -2.56 6.13 9.97
CA SER A 233 -2.59 5.22 8.82
C SER A 233 -2.89 3.78 9.22
N VAL A 234 -2.29 3.27 10.29
CA VAL A 234 -2.54 1.91 10.76
C VAL A 234 -3.96 1.78 11.31
N LEU A 235 -4.44 2.75 12.10
CA LEU A 235 -5.81 2.74 12.60
C LEU A 235 -6.85 2.83 11.47
N ALA A 236 -6.62 3.68 10.46
CA ALA A 236 -7.51 3.83 9.33
C ALA A 236 -7.57 2.55 8.49
N VAL A 237 -6.42 1.93 8.20
CA VAL A 237 -6.35 0.67 7.44
C VAL A 237 -6.94 -0.49 8.26
N TYR A 238 -6.74 -0.51 9.58
CA TYR A 238 -7.35 -1.49 10.49
C TYR A 238 -8.88 -1.38 10.45
N ALA A 239 -9.43 -0.17 10.57
CA ALA A 239 -10.87 0.06 10.45
C ALA A 239 -11.38 -0.36 9.06
N LEU A 240 -10.72 0.07 7.99
CA LEU A 240 -11.17 -0.23 6.62
C LEU A 240 -11.18 -1.73 6.30
N CYS A 241 -10.21 -2.49 6.80
CA CYS A 241 -10.06 -3.90 6.48
C CYS A 241 -10.76 -4.83 7.48
N LEU A 242 -10.75 -4.55 8.79
CA LEU A 242 -11.07 -5.53 9.82
C LEU A 242 -12.26 -5.18 10.70
N ILE A 243 -12.65 -3.90 10.80
CA ILE A 243 -13.83 -3.46 11.57
C ILE A 243 -14.94 -3.08 10.61
#